data_AF-R5KMZ8-F1
#
_entry.id   AF-R5KMZ8-F1
#
_cell.length_a   1.000
_cell.length_b   1.000
_cell.length_c   1.000
_cell.angle_alpha   90.00
_cell.angle_beta   90.00
_cell.angle_gamma   90.00
#
_symmetry.space_group_name_H-M   'P 1'
#
loop_
_entity.id
_entity.type
_entity.pdbx_description
1 polymer ?
#
loop_
_entity_poly.entity_id
_entity_poly.type
_entity_poly.pdbx_seq_one_letter_code
_entity_poly.pdbx_strand_id
1 'polypeptide(L)'
;MTLEKNGGSVSISASGESAGLQVKLAGILHYEGSVDYKILVTAKQDFSCSNISLKAKINASCAQFINGLGAYGSYAHNIRYKWEETKQQDTFYVGAVNAGVRFKWKAQDYVRPLVNIYYKNLPLHIPTETWDNGGRGGIRFETGKEVCVLDAYTGAFRIKAGESLSFDFELHFTPFKPVDYKKHYAVRHSHYNNLKNGYKQVDEAAGLGLNYVNIHHGSEYHPFINYPFIETENLKHLVQYAAYKDIGVNVYYTVREHSNHMAEVFAYKALGDEIIYRKNGDGHSWWKGVPEWLTEYFGDTILPAWRVYYKHGKYKGDADISFIVRPDSRLDNYYIEGLDWLIKNIGIKGIYIDDTSLDRTTVERAKKVLAQNGGMIDMHMWNHEEPRAGDTSCMNLYTEILPFLDSLWIGEGYAYKKLSPEYLLMEVSGIPYGNASQMLEGGGEPFIGMLYAMNNRYGWGVKNAHHIYKLWDDFGIEDSEMRGWWHSQNPVCTGNDEVKATVYLKKGSALICMYNFGRHAAYIRPRIQETLLGFSPRTAFRPHIGTIQHGGRADLHKGLRLGAKKGMILEVKA
;
A
#
# COMPACT_ATOMS: atom_id res chain seq x y z
N MET A 1 25.55 17.71 17.12
CA MET A 1 24.43 16.77 16.93
C MET A 1 24.54 15.73 18.02
N THR A 2 23.45 15.46 18.72
CA THR A 2 23.36 14.46 19.78
C THR A 2 22.41 13.37 19.33
N LEU A 3 22.76 12.12 19.63
CA LEU A 3 21.99 10.91 19.32
C LEU A 3 21.73 10.14 20.61
N GLU A 4 20.47 9.88 20.93
CA GLU A 4 20.07 9.18 22.14
C GLU A 4 19.17 8.00 21.78
N LYS A 5 19.53 6.79 22.24
CA LYS A 5 18.78 5.57 21.94
C LYS A 5 17.63 5.39 22.94
N ASN A 6 16.42 5.18 22.45
CA ASN A 6 15.20 5.03 23.24
C ASN A 6 14.39 3.80 22.79
N GLY A 7 14.79 2.60 23.25
CA GLY A 7 13.94 1.40 23.26
C GLY A 7 13.25 0.99 21.95
N GLY A 8 13.79 1.38 20.79
CA GLY A 8 13.16 1.21 19.47
C GLY A 8 13.31 2.41 18.54
N SER A 9 13.74 3.56 19.06
CA SER A 9 14.05 4.75 18.26
C SER A 9 15.37 5.40 18.67
N VAL A 10 15.82 6.36 17.87
CA VAL A 10 16.95 7.24 18.15
C VAL A 10 16.44 8.67 18.10
N SER A 11 16.49 9.37 19.23
CA SER A 11 16.25 10.80 19.29
C SER A 11 17.47 11.54 18.74
N ILE A 12 17.20 12.46 17.84
CA ILE A 12 18.19 13.28 17.14
C ILE A 12 17.99 14.72 17.61
N SER A 13 19.05 15.37 18.05
CA SER A 13 19.02 16.81 18.31
C SER A 13 20.24 17.53 17.75
N ALA A 14 20.03 18.73 17.25
CA ALA A 14 21.11 19.63 16.86
C ALA A 14 20.66 21.07 17.02
N SER A 15 21.62 21.97 17.23
CA SER A 15 21.36 23.40 17.24
C SER A 15 22.45 24.12 16.44
N GLY A 16 22.06 25.22 15.81
CA GLY A 16 22.96 26.11 15.11
C GLY A 16 22.56 27.55 15.35
N GLU A 17 23.51 28.47 15.25
CA GLU A 17 23.26 29.87 15.56
C GLU A 17 24.15 30.76 14.68
N SER A 18 23.60 31.92 14.28
CA SER A 18 24.32 33.00 13.61
C SER A 18 23.97 34.33 14.28
N ALA A 19 24.45 35.45 13.73
CA ALA A 19 24.06 36.77 14.20
C ALA A 19 22.55 37.02 14.06
N GLY A 20 21.93 36.54 12.97
CA GLY A 20 20.53 36.82 12.65
C GLY A 20 19.54 35.71 13.03
N LEU A 21 19.98 34.46 13.13
CA LEU A 21 19.11 33.30 13.28
C LEU A 21 19.59 32.35 14.38
N GLN A 22 18.65 31.63 14.98
CA GLN A 22 18.87 30.42 15.75
C GLN A 22 18.09 29.28 15.08
N VAL A 23 18.69 28.08 15.02
CA VAL A 23 18.06 26.88 14.48
C VAL A 23 18.12 25.78 15.53
N LYS A 24 17.00 25.11 15.77
CA LYS A 24 16.93 23.90 16.60
C LYS A 24 16.29 22.79 15.80
N LEU A 25 16.98 21.67 15.70
CA LEU A 25 16.51 20.45 15.07
C LEU A 25 16.20 19.44 16.18
N ALA A 26 15.00 18.89 16.13
CA ALA A 26 14.61 17.68 16.83
C ALA A 26 14.17 16.64 15.80
N GLY A 27 14.54 15.39 16.00
CA GLY A 27 14.05 14.30 15.16
C GLY A 27 14.00 12.97 15.89
N ILE A 28 13.28 12.02 15.30
CA ILE A 28 13.14 10.66 15.82
C ILE A 28 13.33 9.72 14.64
N LEU A 29 14.40 8.91 14.69
CA LEU A 29 14.62 7.79 13.77
C LEU A 29 14.04 6.52 14.40
N HIS A 30 13.10 5.88 13.72
CA HIS A 30 12.51 4.62 14.15
C HIS A 30 13.24 3.42 13.55
N TYR A 31 13.15 2.25 14.20
CA TYR A 31 13.91 1.05 13.83
C TYR A 31 13.63 0.54 12.41
N GLU A 32 12.46 0.83 11.86
CA GLU A 32 12.08 0.44 10.50
C GLU A 32 12.55 1.43 9.43
N GLY A 33 13.22 2.53 9.79
CA GLY A 33 13.81 3.46 8.82
C GLY A 33 12.95 4.68 8.48
N SER A 34 11.90 4.97 9.24
CA SER A 34 11.21 6.27 9.19
C SER A 34 11.93 7.28 10.08
N VAL A 35 11.95 8.55 9.66
CA VAL A 35 12.53 9.66 10.41
C VAL A 35 11.60 10.85 10.39
N ASP A 36 11.18 11.31 11.55
CA ASP A 36 10.47 12.56 11.74
C ASP A 36 11.46 13.68 12.06
N TYR A 37 11.36 14.83 11.39
CA TYR A 37 12.13 16.03 11.70
C TYR A 37 11.23 17.23 11.97
N LYS A 38 11.59 17.96 13.02
CA LYS A 38 11.08 19.28 13.37
C LYS A 38 12.24 20.26 13.42
N ILE A 39 12.28 21.19 12.47
CA ILE A 39 13.33 22.22 12.39
C ILE A 39 12.73 23.58 12.72
N LEU A 40 13.01 24.07 13.94
CA LEU A 40 12.62 25.39 14.38
C LEU A 40 13.66 26.42 13.96
N VAL A 41 13.26 27.43 13.21
CA VAL A 41 14.08 28.58 12.81
C VAL A 41 13.53 29.83 13.49
N THR A 42 14.33 30.44 14.36
CA THR A 42 13.96 31.63 15.12
C THR A 42 14.82 32.81 14.68
N ALA A 43 14.20 33.95 14.37
CA ALA A 43 14.91 35.16 14.02
C ALA A 43 15.22 36.01 15.26
N LYS A 44 16.48 36.40 15.42
CA LYS A 44 16.93 37.25 16.55
C LYS A 44 16.71 38.74 16.29
N GLN A 45 16.57 39.08 15.03
CA GLN A 45 16.30 40.40 14.48
C GLN A 45 15.49 40.20 13.20
N ASP A 46 14.91 41.26 12.64
CA ASP A 46 14.29 41.19 11.32
C ASP A 46 15.28 40.60 10.31
N PHE A 47 14.88 39.48 9.71
CA PHE A 47 15.73 38.69 8.83
C PHE A 47 15.05 38.49 7.48
N SER A 48 15.80 38.72 6.41
CA SER A 48 15.36 38.48 5.04
C SER A 48 16.41 37.65 4.30
N CYS A 49 15.97 36.67 3.53
CA CYS A 49 16.85 35.87 2.66
C CYS A 49 16.18 35.59 1.33
N SER A 50 16.98 35.27 0.31
CA SER A 50 16.47 34.90 -1.01
C SER A 50 15.83 33.51 -1.03
N ASN A 51 16.16 32.63 -0.07
CA ASN A 51 15.63 31.28 0.01
C ASN A 51 15.96 30.59 1.35
N ILE A 52 15.04 29.76 1.84
CA ILE A 52 15.29 28.65 2.78
C ILE A 52 15.05 27.36 1.99
N SER A 53 15.90 26.34 2.14
CA SER A 53 15.72 25.08 1.40
C SER A 53 16.20 23.85 2.13
N LEU A 54 15.42 22.76 1.99
CA LEU A 54 15.88 21.41 2.25
C LEU A 54 16.40 20.79 0.95
N LYS A 55 17.69 20.42 0.93
CA LYS A 55 18.34 19.82 -0.22
C LYS A 55 18.83 18.42 0.09
N ALA A 56 18.48 17.46 -0.78
CA ALA A 56 19.02 16.10 -0.72
C ALA A 56 19.80 15.80 -2.01
N LYS A 57 21.02 15.29 -1.85
CA LYS A 57 21.84 14.76 -2.94
C LYS A 57 21.75 13.25 -2.89
N ILE A 58 21.22 12.65 -3.95
CA ILE A 58 20.93 11.22 -4.02
C ILE A 58 21.79 10.63 -5.13
N ASN A 59 22.50 9.55 -4.86
CA ASN A 59 23.29 8.88 -5.88
C ASN A 59 22.35 8.38 -7.01
N ALA A 60 22.70 8.61 -8.27
CA ALA A 60 21.88 8.24 -9.42
C ALA A 60 21.56 6.74 -9.46
N SER A 61 22.45 5.88 -8.97
CA SER A 61 22.20 4.43 -8.85
C SER A 61 21.06 4.07 -7.88
N CYS A 62 20.76 4.97 -6.94
CA CYS A 62 19.67 4.88 -5.95
C CYS A 62 18.46 5.75 -6.34
N ALA A 63 18.41 6.28 -7.57
CA ALA A 63 17.36 7.17 -8.04
C ALA A 63 16.86 6.76 -9.44
N GLN A 64 16.47 5.49 -9.57
CA GLN A 64 16.06 4.91 -10.86
C GLN A 64 14.59 5.17 -11.18
N PHE A 65 13.74 5.19 -10.16
CA PHE A 65 12.29 5.33 -10.26
C PHE A 65 11.79 6.45 -9.35
N ILE A 66 10.66 7.04 -9.72
CA ILE A 66 9.97 8.06 -8.93
C ILE A 66 8.46 7.82 -8.94
N ASN A 67 7.79 8.37 -7.93
CA ASN A 67 6.36 8.65 -7.94
C ASN A 67 6.04 9.82 -6.97
N GLY A 68 4.81 10.34 -7.01
CA GLY A 68 4.37 11.46 -6.18
C GLY A 68 4.62 12.82 -6.83
N LEU A 69 4.10 13.89 -6.20
CA LEU A 69 4.08 15.25 -6.74
C LEU A 69 3.56 15.35 -8.19
N GLY A 70 2.58 14.52 -8.53
CA GLY A 70 1.96 14.45 -9.86
C GLY A 70 2.67 13.55 -10.87
N ALA A 71 3.78 12.91 -10.49
CA ALA A 71 4.42 11.88 -11.28
C ALA A 71 3.84 10.50 -10.95
N TYR A 72 3.36 9.81 -11.99
CA TYR A 72 3.06 8.39 -11.95
C TYR A 72 4.33 7.56 -11.75
N GLY A 73 4.20 6.38 -11.14
CA GLY A 73 5.26 5.37 -11.05
C GLY A 73 5.99 5.16 -12.39
N SER A 74 7.23 5.63 -12.48
CA SER A 74 8.00 5.68 -13.73
C SER A 74 9.50 5.75 -13.48
N TYR A 75 10.31 5.69 -14.55
CA TYR A 75 11.73 6.07 -14.43
C TYR A 75 11.87 7.52 -13.99
N ALA A 76 12.93 7.77 -13.21
CA ALA A 76 13.23 9.10 -12.70
C ALA A 76 13.40 10.11 -13.84
N HIS A 77 12.73 11.24 -13.68
CA HIS A 77 12.80 12.40 -14.57
C HIS A 77 12.64 13.69 -13.76
N ASN A 78 12.97 14.83 -14.35
CA ASN A 78 12.90 16.11 -13.65
C ASN A 78 11.46 16.45 -13.24
N ILE A 79 11.29 16.93 -12.00
CA ILE A 79 10.00 17.39 -11.46
C ILE A 79 10.12 18.85 -11.04
N ARG A 80 9.05 19.61 -11.30
CA ARG A 80 8.82 20.96 -10.74
C ARG A 80 7.41 21.00 -10.22
N TYR A 81 7.29 21.19 -8.91
CA TYR A 81 6.02 21.15 -8.20
C TYR A 81 5.80 22.45 -7.43
N LYS A 82 4.53 22.87 -7.44
CA LYS A 82 3.98 23.97 -6.64
C LYS A 82 2.79 23.40 -5.89
N TRP A 83 2.61 23.87 -4.66
CA TRP A 83 1.57 23.38 -3.75
C TRP A 83 0.18 23.62 -4.33
N GLU A 84 -0.67 22.60 -4.25
CA GLU A 84 -2.03 22.63 -4.79
C GLU A 84 -2.95 21.82 -3.87
N GLU A 85 -3.85 22.50 -3.15
CA GLU A 85 -4.72 21.90 -2.11
C GLU A 85 -5.68 20.84 -2.68
N THR A 86 -6.10 20.99 -3.94
CA THR A 86 -6.98 20.04 -4.62
C THR A 86 -6.31 18.68 -4.85
N LYS A 87 -4.99 18.57 -4.63
CA LYS A 87 -4.20 17.35 -4.78
C LYS A 87 -3.49 16.99 -3.47
N GLN A 88 -3.57 15.73 -3.08
CA GLN A 88 -2.90 15.19 -1.91
C GLN A 88 -1.42 14.90 -2.23
N GLN A 89 -0.66 15.96 -2.54
CA GLN A 89 0.69 15.91 -3.07
C GLN A 89 1.71 16.60 -2.16
N ASP A 90 1.80 16.12 -0.92
CA ASP A 90 2.83 16.48 0.07
C ASP A 90 3.99 15.50 0.11
N THR A 91 4.09 14.58 -0.86
CA THR A 91 5.01 13.44 -0.83
C THR A 91 5.70 13.19 -2.16
N PHE A 92 6.97 12.77 -2.08
CA PHE A 92 7.79 12.39 -3.22
C PHE A 92 8.65 11.18 -2.88
N TYR A 93 8.59 10.13 -3.70
CA TYR A 93 9.52 9.02 -3.63
C TYR A 93 10.52 9.08 -4.77
N VAL A 94 11.76 8.72 -4.45
CA VAL A 94 12.80 8.44 -5.43
C VAL A 94 13.64 7.26 -4.95
N GLY A 95 13.86 6.29 -5.81
CA GLY A 95 14.55 5.06 -5.40
C GLY A 95 14.91 4.11 -6.53
N ALA A 96 15.79 3.16 -6.22
CA ALA A 96 15.87 1.86 -6.86
C ALA A 96 15.13 0.81 -6.02
N VAL A 97 15.04 -0.44 -6.48
CA VAL A 97 14.29 -1.49 -5.76
C VAL A 97 14.84 -1.80 -4.36
N ASN A 98 16.16 -1.70 -4.16
CA ASN A 98 16.81 -2.00 -2.88
C ASN A 98 17.41 -0.76 -2.19
N ALA A 99 17.07 0.45 -2.65
CA ALA A 99 17.57 1.70 -2.08
C ALA A 99 16.67 2.85 -2.51
N GLY A 100 15.82 3.34 -1.62
CA GLY A 100 14.93 4.46 -1.90
C GLY A 100 14.68 5.35 -0.71
N VAL A 101 14.10 6.51 -0.97
CA VAL A 101 13.66 7.45 0.05
C VAL A 101 12.36 8.12 -0.38
N ARG A 102 11.37 8.12 0.50
CA ARG A 102 10.20 9.02 0.41
C ARG A 102 10.42 10.22 1.32
N PHE A 103 10.13 11.40 0.78
CA PHE A 103 10.03 12.66 1.49
C PHE A 103 8.55 13.00 1.68
N LYS A 104 8.17 13.46 2.88
CA LYS A 104 6.87 14.06 3.15
C LYS A 104 7.08 15.39 3.85
N TRP A 105 6.40 16.44 3.43
CA TRP A 105 6.51 17.76 4.04
C TRP A 105 5.21 18.09 4.77
N LYS A 106 5.31 18.74 5.92
CA LYS A 106 4.16 19.04 6.78
C LYS A 106 3.90 20.54 6.84
N ALA A 107 2.62 20.91 6.89
CA ALA A 107 2.20 22.23 7.31
C ALA A 107 2.46 22.44 8.81
N GLN A 108 2.57 23.71 9.20
CA GLN A 108 2.76 24.14 10.59
C GLN A 108 1.65 23.64 11.52
N ASP A 109 0.45 23.45 10.97
CA ASP A 109 -0.77 22.97 11.60
C ASP A 109 -1.23 21.64 10.97
N TYR A 110 -0.28 20.79 10.56
CA TYR A 110 -0.57 19.56 9.84
C TYR A 110 -1.67 18.73 10.51
N VAL A 111 -2.71 18.44 9.72
CA VAL A 111 -3.74 17.45 10.01
C VAL A 111 -3.69 16.40 8.90
N ARG A 112 -3.80 15.12 9.26
CA ARG A 112 -3.88 14.04 8.30
C ARG A 112 -5.13 14.23 7.41
N PRO A 113 -4.98 14.35 6.08
CA PRO A 113 -6.12 14.47 5.18
C PRO A 113 -7.01 13.23 5.23
N LEU A 114 -8.29 13.40 4.90
CA LEU A 114 -9.13 12.24 4.58
C LEU A 114 -8.62 11.58 3.29
N VAL A 115 -8.84 10.27 3.16
CA VAL A 115 -8.38 9.48 2.00
C VAL A 115 -9.55 9.09 1.10
N ASN A 116 -9.26 8.52 -0.07
CA ASN A 116 -10.24 8.05 -1.03
C ASN A 116 -11.16 9.21 -1.50
N ILE A 117 -12.37 8.91 -1.97
CA ILE A 117 -13.42 9.87 -2.38
C ILE A 117 -13.81 10.90 -1.30
N TYR A 118 -13.28 10.78 -0.08
CA TYR A 118 -13.51 11.71 1.02
C TYR A 118 -12.46 12.83 1.11
N TYR A 119 -11.34 12.75 0.39
CA TYR A 119 -10.22 13.71 0.46
C TYR A 119 -10.68 15.18 0.44
N LYS A 120 -11.58 15.54 -0.48
CA LYS A 120 -12.09 16.92 -0.63
C LYS A 120 -12.90 17.45 0.56
N ASN A 121 -13.19 16.62 1.57
CA ASN A 121 -13.81 17.07 2.82
C ASN A 121 -12.80 17.52 3.88
N LEU A 122 -11.56 17.06 3.79
CA LEU A 122 -10.45 17.46 4.64
C LEU A 122 -9.18 17.36 3.79
N PRO A 123 -8.97 18.32 2.87
CA PRO A 123 -7.83 18.28 1.98
C PRO A 123 -6.52 18.52 2.74
N LEU A 124 -5.42 18.33 2.04
CA LEU A 124 -4.09 18.69 2.52
C LEU A 124 -4.04 20.18 2.89
N HIS A 125 -3.66 20.48 4.13
CA HIS A 125 -3.29 21.84 4.51
C HIS A 125 -1.98 22.23 3.82
N ILE A 126 -2.01 23.28 3.00
CA ILE A 126 -0.81 23.82 2.38
C ILE A 126 0.06 24.49 3.46
N PRO A 127 1.39 24.24 3.48
CA PRO A 127 2.35 24.89 4.38
C PRO A 127 2.59 26.37 4.02
N THR A 128 1.55 27.20 4.01
CA THR A 128 1.55 28.60 3.52
C THR A 128 2.53 29.51 4.27
N GLU A 129 2.78 29.24 5.54
CA GLU A 129 3.71 29.99 6.39
C GLU A 129 5.15 29.46 6.30
N THR A 130 5.38 28.31 5.66
CA THR A 130 6.70 27.66 5.62
C THR A 130 7.10 27.24 4.20
N TRP A 131 6.85 25.99 3.80
CA TRP A 131 7.35 25.44 2.54
C TRP A 131 6.70 26.05 1.29
N ASP A 132 5.45 26.47 1.36
CA ASP A 132 4.76 27.15 0.26
C ASP A 132 5.06 28.66 0.24
N ASN A 133 5.17 29.27 1.42
CA ASN A 133 5.52 30.69 1.56
C ASN A 133 4.64 31.60 0.68
N GLY A 134 3.32 31.38 0.70
CA GLY A 134 2.35 32.09 -0.13
C GLY A 134 2.61 31.94 -1.64
N GLY A 135 2.80 30.71 -2.11
CA GLY A 135 3.03 30.34 -3.51
C GLY A 135 4.47 30.55 -4.04
N ARG A 136 5.36 31.16 -3.25
CA ARG A 136 6.75 31.40 -3.65
C ARG A 136 7.60 30.14 -3.62
N GLY A 137 7.34 29.26 -2.68
CA GLY A 137 8.03 27.99 -2.48
C GLY A 137 7.49 26.86 -3.35
N GLY A 138 8.14 25.70 -3.28
CA GLY A 138 7.83 24.54 -4.08
C GLY A 138 8.91 23.48 -3.98
N ILE A 139 8.76 22.42 -4.77
CA ILE A 139 9.69 21.29 -4.78
C ILE A 139 10.22 21.10 -6.19
N ARG A 140 11.50 20.81 -6.31
CA ARG A 140 12.14 20.47 -7.57
C ARG A 140 13.03 19.25 -7.39
N PHE A 141 12.96 18.36 -8.38
CA PHE A 141 13.85 17.22 -8.49
C PHE A 141 14.57 17.29 -9.84
N GLU A 142 15.89 17.21 -9.83
CA GLU A 142 16.75 17.23 -11.01
C GLU A 142 17.55 15.94 -11.09
N THR A 143 17.39 15.20 -12.19
CA THR A 143 18.16 13.98 -12.47
C THR A 143 19.54 14.36 -13.01
N GLY A 144 20.57 13.67 -12.54
CA GLY A 144 21.94 13.79 -13.05
C GLY A 144 22.60 12.43 -13.26
N LYS A 145 23.74 12.41 -13.97
CA LYS A 145 24.45 11.15 -14.30
C LYS A 145 24.98 10.42 -13.06
N GLU A 146 25.48 11.17 -12.08
CA GLU A 146 26.06 10.61 -10.84
C GLU A 146 25.21 10.93 -9.62
N VAL A 147 24.58 12.10 -9.60
CA VAL A 147 23.81 12.61 -8.48
C VAL A 147 22.52 13.25 -8.99
N CYS A 148 21.41 12.87 -8.40
CA CYS A 148 20.13 13.56 -8.49
C CYS A 148 19.98 14.52 -7.30
N VAL A 149 19.28 15.64 -7.50
CA VAL A 149 19.13 16.68 -6.49
C VAL A 149 17.65 16.95 -6.26
N LEU A 150 17.20 16.76 -5.01
CA LEU A 150 15.91 17.27 -4.53
C LEU A 150 16.14 18.61 -3.83
N ASP A 151 15.28 19.57 -4.10
CA ASP A 151 15.31 20.94 -3.56
C ASP A 151 13.88 21.36 -3.22
N ALA A 152 13.50 21.28 -1.95
CA ALA A 152 12.29 21.91 -1.42
C ALA A 152 12.65 23.32 -0.97
N TYR A 153 12.20 24.32 -1.72
CA TYR A 153 12.62 25.72 -1.60
C TYR A 153 11.44 26.59 -1.20
N THR A 154 11.69 27.69 -0.49
CA THR A 154 10.65 28.64 -0.09
C THR A 154 10.58 29.87 -1.00
N GLY A 155 11.62 30.13 -1.80
CA GLY A 155 11.82 31.44 -2.42
C GLY A 155 12.11 32.53 -1.39
N ALA A 156 12.04 33.80 -1.81
CA ALA A 156 12.34 34.94 -0.94
C ALA A 156 11.48 34.91 0.33
N PHE A 157 12.14 35.02 1.47
CA PHE A 157 11.55 34.77 2.78
C PHE A 157 11.92 35.90 3.75
N ARG A 158 10.96 36.28 4.62
CA ARG A 158 11.17 37.25 5.69
C ARG A 158 10.63 36.70 7.00
N ILE A 159 11.39 36.87 8.06
CA ILE A 159 11.05 36.45 9.43
C ILE A 159 11.25 37.67 10.34
N LYS A 160 10.24 38.01 11.16
CA LYS A 160 10.34 39.15 12.08
C LYS A 160 11.17 38.80 13.31
N ALA A 161 11.79 39.79 13.94
CA ALA A 161 12.47 39.60 15.22
C ALA A 161 11.58 38.88 16.25
N GLY A 162 12.06 37.79 16.83
CA GLY A 162 11.36 36.97 17.82
C GLY A 162 10.43 35.90 17.24
N GLU A 163 10.11 35.95 15.94
CA GLU A 163 9.28 34.94 15.28
C GLU A 163 10.02 33.62 15.11
N SER A 164 9.29 32.51 15.22
CA SER A 164 9.81 31.15 15.07
C SER A 164 8.93 30.33 14.13
N LEU A 165 9.56 29.67 13.15
CA LEU A 165 8.88 28.88 12.12
C LEU A 165 9.35 27.43 12.19
N SER A 166 8.43 26.49 12.00
CA SER A 166 8.71 25.05 12.08
C SER A 166 8.67 24.41 10.69
N PHE A 167 9.83 24.03 10.18
CA PHE A 167 9.97 23.31 8.91
C PHE A 167 9.96 21.80 9.18
N ASP A 168 8.76 21.23 9.20
CA ASP A 168 8.53 19.84 9.58
C ASP A 168 8.46 18.95 8.33
N PHE A 169 9.12 17.80 8.39
CA PHE A 169 9.15 16.82 7.31
C PHE A 169 9.48 15.41 7.81
N GLU A 170 9.15 14.41 7.02
CA GLU A 170 9.45 13.00 7.27
C GLU A 170 10.30 12.44 6.13
N LEU A 171 11.18 11.49 6.48
CA LEU A 171 11.89 10.64 5.55
C LEU A 171 11.52 9.17 5.80
N HIS A 172 11.39 8.38 4.75
CA HIS A 172 11.20 6.94 4.85
C HIS A 172 12.20 6.23 3.94
N PHE A 173 13.14 5.50 4.52
CA PHE A 173 14.16 4.77 3.76
C PHE A 173 13.66 3.36 3.41
N THR A 174 13.68 3.04 2.12
CA THR A 174 13.17 1.76 1.59
C THR A 174 14.30 0.91 1.01
N PRO A 175 14.14 -0.43 0.99
CA PRO A 175 13.03 -1.20 1.56
C PRO A 175 13.07 -1.22 3.09
N PHE A 176 11.90 -1.27 3.74
CA PHE A 176 11.80 -1.28 5.21
C PHE A 176 12.21 -2.62 5.82
N LYS A 177 12.08 -3.68 5.03
CA LYS A 177 12.42 -5.06 5.37
C LYS A 177 12.71 -5.83 4.08
N PRO A 178 13.48 -6.92 4.11
CA PRO A 178 13.55 -7.83 2.97
C PRO A 178 12.17 -8.41 2.66
N VAL A 179 11.86 -8.57 1.38
CA VAL A 179 10.64 -9.29 0.97
C VAL A 179 10.77 -10.75 1.40
N ASP A 180 9.85 -11.22 2.25
CA ASP A 180 9.75 -12.62 2.64
C ASP A 180 8.99 -13.41 1.56
N TYR A 181 9.69 -13.74 0.47
CA TYR A 181 9.10 -14.46 -0.67
C TYR A 181 8.59 -15.84 -0.28
N LYS A 182 9.27 -16.54 0.65
CA LYS A 182 8.83 -17.85 1.11
C LYS A 182 7.47 -17.76 1.79
N LYS A 183 7.31 -16.83 2.73
CA LYS A 183 6.00 -16.57 3.35
C LYS A 183 4.97 -16.13 2.31
N HIS A 184 5.34 -15.26 1.37
CA HIS A 184 4.43 -14.76 0.34
C HIS A 184 3.85 -15.88 -0.55
N TYR A 185 4.67 -16.84 -0.99
CA TYR A 185 4.20 -17.97 -1.80
C TYR A 185 3.36 -18.97 -1.00
N ALA A 186 3.64 -19.09 0.30
CA ALA A 186 2.90 -19.95 1.21
C ALA A 186 1.54 -19.36 1.61
N VAL A 187 1.41 -18.04 1.76
CA VAL A 187 0.16 -17.39 2.17
C VAL A 187 -0.82 -17.28 0.99
N ARG A 188 -1.99 -17.91 1.12
CA ARG A 188 -2.97 -18.07 0.05
C ARG A 188 -4.37 -17.74 0.56
N HIS A 189 -4.89 -16.61 0.10
CA HIS A 189 -6.18 -16.07 0.53
C HIS A 189 -7.36 -16.59 -0.29
N SER A 190 -8.44 -16.89 0.43
CA SER A 190 -9.82 -16.90 -0.06
C SER A 190 -10.55 -15.64 0.42
N HIS A 191 -11.17 -14.91 -0.49
CA HIS A 191 -11.86 -13.66 -0.19
C HIS A 191 -13.11 -13.53 -1.07
N TYR A 192 -14.31 -13.55 -0.49
CA TYR A 192 -15.58 -13.44 -1.21
C TYR A 192 -16.18 -12.04 -1.08
N ASN A 193 -16.71 -11.51 -2.18
CA ASN A 193 -17.36 -10.19 -2.22
C ASN A 193 -18.82 -10.18 -1.75
N ASN A 194 -19.43 -11.35 -1.58
CA ASN A 194 -20.79 -11.52 -1.09
C ASN A 194 -20.90 -12.85 -0.35
N LEU A 195 -20.66 -12.83 0.97
CA LEU A 195 -20.69 -14.05 1.77
C LEU A 195 -22.12 -14.44 2.12
N LYS A 196 -22.57 -15.56 1.52
CA LYS A 196 -23.81 -16.24 1.94
C LYS A 196 -23.56 -17.44 2.87
N ASN A 197 -22.33 -17.96 2.95
CA ASN A 197 -21.99 -19.14 3.77
C ASN A 197 -20.46 -19.22 4.03
N GLY A 198 -20.03 -18.97 5.27
CA GLY A 198 -18.61 -18.95 5.67
C GLY A 198 -17.98 -20.34 5.74
N TYR A 199 -18.72 -21.35 6.24
CA TYR A 199 -18.25 -22.74 6.33
C TYR A 199 -17.89 -23.30 4.95
N LYS A 200 -18.73 -23.03 3.95
CA LYS A 200 -18.45 -23.43 2.57
C LYS A 200 -17.18 -22.77 2.03
N GLN A 201 -16.94 -21.50 2.34
CA GLN A 201 -15.71 -20.81 1.93
C GLN A 201 -14.48 -21.47 2.56
N VAL A 202 -14.56 -21.86 3.84
CA VAL A 202 -13.50 -22.59 4.55
C VAL A 202 -13.25 -23.95 3.91
N ASP A 203 -14.30 -24.72 3.62
CA ASP A 203 -14.16 -26.04 2.97
C ASP A 203 -13.55 -25.94 1.57
N GLU A 204 -14.00 -24.97 0.78
CA GLU A 204 -13.45 -24.71 -0.56
C GLU A 204 -11.99 -24.24 -0.46
N ALA A 205 -11.65 -23.40 0.52
CA ALA A 205 -10.27 -22.96 0.77
C ALA A 205 -9.35 -24.15 1.10
N ALA A 206 -9.75 -24.98 2.07
CA ALA A 206 -9.00 -26.17 2.48
C ALA A 206 -8.81 -27.16 1.32
N GLY A 207 -9.88 -27.43 0.55
CA GLY A 207 -9.83 -28.34 -0.60
C GLY A 207 -8.95 -27.86 -1.75
N LEU A 208 -8.66 -26.56 -1.82
CA LEU A 208 -7.82 -25.94 -2.85
C LEU A 208 -6.40 -25.61 -2.37
N GLY A 209 -6.05 -25.97 -1.12
CA GLY A 209 -4.74 -25.68 -0.53
C GLY A 209 -4.54 -24.17 -0.26
N LEU A 210 -5.62 -23.43 -0.02
CA LEU A 210 -5.56 -22.08 0.56
C LEU A 210 -5.46 -22.20 2.08
N ASN A 211 -4.96 -21.17 2.77
CA ASN A 211 -4.73 -21.22 4.23
C ASN A 211 -5.24 -20.01 5.01
N TYR A 212 -5.79 -18.99 4.33
CA TYR A 212 -6.48 -17.87 4.98
C TYR A 212 -7.81 -17.58 4.32
N VAL A 213 -8.81 -17.28 5.13
CA VAL A 213 -10.12 -16.78 4.72
C VAL A 213 -10.31 -15.36 5.28
N ASN A 214 -10.57 -14.41 4.40
CA ASN A 214 -10.97 -13.06 4.79
C ASN A 214 -12.50 -13.00 4.88
N ILE A 215 -13.01 -12.55 6.03
CA ILE A 215 -14.42 -12.30 6.30
C ILE A 215 -14.68 -10.82 6.13
N HIS A 216 -15.34 -10.49 5.01
CA HIS A 216 -15.81 -9.15 4.73
C HIS A 216 -17.02 -8.81 5.63
N HIS A 217 -17.21 -7.51 5.88
CA HIS A 217 -18.43 -7.03 6.52
C HIS A 217 -19.66 -7.23 5.59
N GLY A 218 -20.88 -7.05 6.11
CA GLY A 218 -22.12 -7.30 5.36
C GLY A 218 -22.54 -8.78 5.32
N SER A 219 -21.94 -9.62 6.18
CA SER A 219 -22.22 -11.06 6.27
C SER A 219 -22.89 -11.44 7.58
N GLU A 220 -23.39 -12.68 7.70
CA GLU A 220 -24.00 -13.17 8.96
C GLU A 220 -22.99 -13.29 10.13
N TYR A 221 -21.68 -13.36 9.84
CA TYR A 221 -20.62 -13.46 10.86
C TYR A 221 -20.05 -12.10 11.23
N HIS A 222 -20.15 -11.14 10.32
CA HIS A 222 -19.69 -9.78 10.50
C HIS A 222 -20.61 -8.85 9.69
N PRO A 223 -21.78 -8.48 10.24
CA PRO A 223 -22.77 -7.70 9.51
C PRO A 223 -22.30 -6.24 9.36
N PHE A 224 -21.89 -5.60 10.44
CA PHE A 224 -21.68 -4.16 10.47
C PHE A 224 -20.23 -3.78 10.20
N ILE A 225 -20.00 -2.85 9.28
CA ILE A 225 -18.66 -2.43 8.87
C ILE A 225 -17.83 -1.99 10.09
N ASN A 226 -16.57 -2.46 10.16
CA ASN A 226 -15.62 -2.16 11.23
C ASN A 226 -16.08 -2.52 12.66
N TYR A 227 -17.17 -3.26 12.83
CA TYR A 227 -17.70 -3.61 14.16
C TYR A 227 -17.99 -5.11 14.34
N PRO A 228 -16.95 -5.97 14.43
CA PRO A 228 -17.08 -7.43 14.60
C PRO A 228 -17.42 -7.87 16.04
N PHE A 229 -18.25 -7.09 16.75
CA PHE A 229 -18.56 -7.33 18.17
C PHE A 229 -20.04 -7.72 18.45
N ILE A 230 -20.86 -7.83 17.40
CA ILE A 230 -22.28 -8.23 17.54
C ILE A 230 -22.47 -9.74 17.39
N GLU A 231 -21.99 -10.35 16.31
CA GLU A 231 -22.17 -11.78 16.01
C GLU A 231 -21.01 -12.64 16.51
N THR A 232 -20.50 -12.33 17.70
CA THR A 232 -19.25 -12.89 18.24
C THR A 232 -19.28 -14.41 18.39
N GLU A 233 -20.39 -14.99 18.86
CA GLU A 233 -20.52 -16.45 18.97
C GLU A 233 -20.51 -17.14 17.61
N ASN A 234 -21.23 -16.59 16.62
CA ASN A 234 -21.25 -17.14 15.27
C ASN A 234 -19.88 -17.02 14.59
N LEU A 235 -19.22 -15.88 14.75
CA LEU A 235 -17.87 -15.65 14.26
C LEU A 235 -16.87 -16.61 14.93
N LYS A 236 -16.97 -16.81 16.25
CA LYS A 236 -16.12 -17.73 17.01
C LYS A 236 -16.28 -19.17 16.54
N HIS A 237 -17.50 -19.64 16.32
CA HIS A 237 -17.73 -20.98 15.77
C HIS A 237 -17.11 -21.16 14.38
N LEU A 238 -17.23 -20.14 13.51
CA LEU A 238 -16.59 -20.17 12.19
C LEU A 238 -15.06 -20.21 12.31
N VAL A 239 -14.48 -19.40 13.21
CA VAL A 239 -13.03 -19.38 13.48
C VAL A 239 -12.55 -20.73 14.00
N GLN A 240 -13.29 -21.36 14.92
CA GLN A 240 -12.97 -22.69 15.43
C GLN A 240 -13.06 -23.77 14.33
N TYR A 241 -14.06 -23.69 13.47
CA TYR A 241 -14.19 -24.58 12.32
C TYR A 241 -13.03 -24.41 11.33
N ALA A 242 -12.67 -23.16 11.02
CA ALA A 242 -11.53 -22.84 10.18
C ALA A 242 -10.23 -23.37 10.78
N ALA A 243 -10.02 -23.20 12.09
CA ALA A 243 -8.86 -23.74 12.79
C ALA A 243 -8.80 -25.27 12.73
N TYR A 244 -9.93 -25.99 12.83
CA TYR A 244 -10.00 -27.45 12.63
C TYR A 244 -9.58 -27.89 11.22
N LYS A 245 -9.64 -26.99 10.24
CA LYS A 245 -9.24 -27.20 8.84
C LYS A 245 -7.86 -26.59 8.52
N ASP A 246 -7.10 -26.16 9.53
CA ASP A 246 -5.83 -25.45 9.39
C ASP A 246 -5.94 -24.15 8.56
N ILE A 247 -7.09 -23.47 8.63
CA ILE A 247 -7.36 -22.19 7.97
C ILE A 247 -7.37 -21.05 8.99
N GLY A 248 -6.58 -20.01 8.75
CA GLY A 248 -6.65 -18.75 9.49
C GLY A 248 -7.81 -17.88 9.02
N VAL A 249 -8.46 -17.17 9.94
CA VAL A 249 -9.54 -16.22 9.63
C VAL A 249 -9.09 -14.79 9.88
N ASN A 250 -9.16 -13.95 8.85
CA ASN A 250 -8.96 -12.51 8.94
C ASN A 250 -10.31 -11.80 8.88
N VAL A 251 -10.52 -10.74 9.68
CA VAL A 251 -11.79 -10.02 9.73
C VAL A 251 -11.61 -8.58 9.25
N TYR A 252 -12.57 -8.06 8.49
CA TYR A 252 -12.61 -6.64 8.10
C TYR A 252 -12.61 -5.75 9.36
N TYR A 253 -11.55 -4.98 9.58
CA TYR A 253 -11.43 -4.16 10.77
C TYR A 253 -10.46 -3.00 10.51
N THR A 254 -10.95 -1.77 10.59
CA THR A 254 -10.20 -0.49 10.53
C THR A 254 -11.03 0.60 11.25
N VAL A 255 -10.55 1.84 11.31
CA VAL A 255 -11.24 2.96 12.02
C VAL A 255 -11.77 4.05 11.08
N ARG A 256 -11.67 3.88 9.76
CA ARG A 256 -12.03 4.94 8.79
C ARG A 256 -13.52 5.26 8.78
N GLU A 257 -14.37 4.24 8.92
CA GLU A 257 -15.82 4.35 9.00
C GLU A 257 -16.37 3.72 10.29
N HIS A 258 -17.38 4.37 10.88
CA HIS A 258 -18.13 3.84 12.02
C HIS A 258 -19.57 3.50 11.63
N SER A 259 -20.05 2.34 12.05
CA SER A 259 -21.42 1.89 11.85
C SER A 259 -22.40 2.53 12.85
N ASN A 260 -23.65 2.72 12.44
CA ASN A 260 -24.76 3.08 13.33
C ASN A 260 -25.09 2.00 14.36
N HIS A 261 -24.59 0.77 14.19
CA HIS A 261 -24.79 -0.35 15.12
C HIS A 261 -23.71 -0.48 16.19
N MET A 262 -22.72 0.42 16.21
CA MET A 262 -21.74 0.46 17.29
C MET A 262 -22.43 0.79 18.62
N ALA A 263 -22.15 0.05 19.69
CA ALA A 263 -22.75 0.29 21.01
C ALA A 263 -22.46 1.72 21.53
N GLU A 264 -21.32 2.28 21.12
CA GLU A 264 -20.81 3.57 21.56
C GLU A 264 -21.28 4.75 20.69
N VAL A 265 -22.08 4.52 19.64
CA VAL A 265 -22.38 5.52 18.61
C VAL A 265 -22.95 6.83 19.18
N PHE A 266 -23.83 6.76 20.19
CA PHE A 266 -24.41 7.95 20.83
C PHE A 266 -23.48 8.60 21.85
N ALA A 267 -22.54 7.86 22.43
CA ALA A 267 -21.47 8.45 23.22
C ALA A 267 -20.54 9.29 22.32
N TYR A 268 -20.22 8.79 21.12
CA TYR A 268 -19.45 9.56 20.13
C TYR A 268 -20.18 10.81 19.67
N LYS A 269 -21.51 10.74 19.47
CA LYS A 269 -22.35 11.92 19.20
C LYS A 269 -22.20 12.99 20.28
N ALA A 270 -22.18 12.60 21.55
CA ALA A 270 -22.08 13.52 22.67
C ALA A 270 -20.73 14.26 22.74
N LEU A 271 -19.68 13.72 22.09
CA LEU A 271 -18.36 14.36 21.97
C LEU A 271 -18.29 15.40 20.83
N GLY A 272 -19.40 15.68 20.17
CA GLY A 272 -19.47 16.65 19.07
C GLY A 272 -18.56 16.25 17.91
N ASP A 273 -17.68 17.17 17.51
CA ASP A 273 -16.89 17.05 16.29
C ASP A 273 -15.50 16.43 16.53
N GLU A 274 -15.25 15.92 17.74
CA GLU A 274 -13.98 15.27 18.08
C GLU A 274 -13.80 13.97 17.28
N ILE A 275 -14.86 13.16 17.17
CA ILE A 275 -14.83 11.84 16.53
C ILE A 275 -15.53 11.87 15.19
N ILE A 276 -16.80 12.29 15.14
CA ILE A 276 -17.62 12.17 13.94
C ILE A 276 -17.32 13.33 13.01
N TYR A 277 -17.01 13.03 11.75
CA TYR A 277 -16.66 14.06 10.79
C TYR A 277 -17.90 14.72 10.17
N ARG A 278 -17.98 16.05 10.26
CA ARG A 278 -18.98 16.83 9.51
C ARG A 278 -18.49 17.07 8.10
N LYS A 279 -19.35 16.86 7.13
CA LYS A 279 -19.11 17.18 5.72
C LYS A 279 -18.59 18.62 5.60
N ASN A 280 -17.45 18.76 4.93
CA ASN A 280 -16.78 20.04 4.75
C ASN A 280 -16.12 20.08 3.36
N GLY A 281 -16.93 20.08 2.30
CA GLY A 281 -16.48 20.09 0.91
C GLY A 281 -17.29 19.17 -0.01
N ASP A 282 -16.75 18.94 -1.22
CA ASP A 282 -17.43 18.23 -2.31
C ASP A 282 -17.09 16.72 -2.41
N GLY A 283 -16.37 16.18 -1.42
CA GLY A 283 -16.17 14.73 -1.33
C GLY A 283 -17.46 14.05 -0.86
N HIS A 284 -17.90 13.00 -1.52
CA HIS A 284 -19.19 12.35 -1.22
C HIS A 284 -19.04 10.83 -1.30
N SER A 285 -19.86 10.12 -0.51
CA SER A 285 -20.02 8.66 -0.60
C SER A 285 -20.41 8.21 -2.02
N TRP A 286 -20.07 6.96 -2.36
CA TRP A 286 -20.60 6.25 -3.53
C TRP A 286 -22.13 6.21 -3.57
N TRP A 287 -22.79 6.34 -2.41
CA TRP A 287 -24.24 6.32 -2.28
C TRP A 287 -24.86 7.70 -2.46
N LYS A 288 -25.91 7.78 -3.29
CA LYS A 288 -26.69 9.01 -3.46
C LYS A 288 -27.55 9.29 -2.21
N GLY A 289 -27.61 10.57 -1.82
CA GLY A 289 -28.44 11.08 -0.71
C GLY A 289 -27.87 10.77 0.67
N VAL A 290 -28.37 11.44 1.71
CA VAL A 290 -28.05 11.16 3.11
C VAL A 290 -29.05 10.12 3.65
N PRO A 291 -28.62 9.08 4.38
CA PRO A 291 -29.54 8.10 4.96
C PRO A 291 -30.48 8.76 5.97
N GLU A 292 -31.76 8.39 5.95
CA GLU A 292 -32.78 8.95 6.85
C GLU A 292 -32.39 8.82 8.33
N TRP A 293 -31.91 7.65 8.75
CA TRP A 293 -31.41 7.42 10.12
C TRP A 293 -30.31 8.42 10.51
N LEU A 294 -29.36 8.70 9.60
CA LEU A 294 -28.27 9.63 9.91
C LEU A 294 -28.81 11.05 10.08
N THR A 295 -29.73 11.46 9.21
CA THR A 295 -30.40 12.77 9.31
C THR A 295 -31.22 12.91 10.59
N GLU A 296 -32.03 11.91 10.93
CA GLU A 296 -32.88 11.91 12.12
C GLU A 296 -32.06 12.01 13.42
N TYR A 297 -31.01 11.19 13.54
CA TYR A 297 -30.27 11.07 14.79
C TYR A 297 -29.03 11.97 14.87
N PHE A 298 -28.43 12.39 13.76
CA PHE A 298 -27.17 13.15 13.75
C PHE A 298 -27.22 14.44 12.91
N GLY A 299 -28.32 14.67 12.19
CA GLY A 299 -28.48 15.79 11.27
C GLY A 299 -27.91 15.51 9.88
N ASP A 300 -28.09 16.46 8.96
CA ASP A 300 -27.73 16.36 7.54
C ASP A 300 -26.28 16.77 7.24
N THR A 301 -25.52 17.16 8.27
CA THR A 301 -24.13 17.64 8.15
C THR A 301 -23.09 16.55 8.34
N ILE A 302 -23.44 15.35 8.78
CA ILE A 302 -22.48 14.26 8.92
C ILE A 302 -22.11 13.70 7.55
N LEU A 303 -20.84 13.39 7.33
CA LEU A 303 -20.36 12.80 6.09
C LEU A 303 -20.71 11.30 6.04
N PRO A 304 -21.71 10.86 5.25
CA PRO A 304 -22.05 9.45 5.17
C PRO A 304 -20.95 8.68 4.44
N ALA A 305 -20.82 7.40 4.78
CA ALA A 305 -19.86 6.50 4.17
C ALA A 305 -20.55 5.28 3.52
N TRP A 306 -20.00 4.09 3.70
CA TRP A 306 -20.53 2.84 3.15
C TRP A 306 -21.89 2.46 3.76
N ARG A 307 -22.71 1.70 3.01
CA ARG A 307 -24.03 1.23 3.45
C ARG A 307 -24.27 -0.20 3.01
N VAL A 308 -24.94 -0.97 3.85
CA VAL A 308 -25.41 -2.32 3.51
C VAL A 308 -26.90 -2.43 3.80
N TYR A 309 -27.68 -2.78 2.78
CA TYR A 309 -29.11 -3.03 2.92
C TYR A 309 -29.38 -4.54 2.88
N TYR A 310 -29.82 -5.08 4.01
CA TYR A 310 -30.18 -6.49 4.10
C TYR A 310 -31.62 -6.71 3.64
N LYS A 311 -31.76 -7.43 2.53
CA LYS A 311 -33.08 -7.79 1.96
C LYS A 311 -33.67 -9.06 2.57
N HIS A 312 -32.82 -9.87 3.22
CA HIS A 312 -33.14 -11.20 3.77
C HIS A 312 -32.30 -11.45 5.03
N GLY A 313 -32.63 -12.53 5.76
CA GLY A 313 -31.88 -12.95 6.96
C GLY A 313 -32.24 -12.16 8.22
N LYS A 314 -31.44 -12.35 9.28
CA LYS A 314 -31.62 -11.76 10.62
C LYS A 314 -31.76 -10.23 10.61
N TYR A 315 -31.00 -9.56 9.74
CA TYR A 315 -30.94 -8.10 9.65
C TYR A 315 -31.88 -7.51 8.60
N LYS A 316 -32.87 -8.29 8.09
CA LYS A 316 -33.78 -7.80 7.06
C LYS A 316 -34.46 -6.49 7.50
N GLY A 317 -34.24 -5.43 6.72
CA GLY A 317 -34.81 -4.10 6.99
C GLY A 317 -34.01 -3.25 7.99
N ASP A 318 -32.92 -3.78 8.54
CA ASP A 318 -32.02 -3.09 9.49
C ASP A 318 -30.69 -2.76 8.80
N ALA A 319 -30.64 -1.64 8.09
CA ALA A 319 -29.50 -1.29 7.25
C ALA A 319 -28.28 -0.84 8.08
N ASP A 320 -27.11 -1.36 7.72
CA ASP A 320 -25.82 -0.83 8.19
C ASP A 320 -25.57 0.50 7.48
N ILE A 321 -25.50 1.57 8.27
CA ILE A 321 -25.29 2.94 7.83
C ILE A 321 -24.04 3.44 8.52
N SER A 322 -22.97 3.65 7.74
CA SER A 322 -21.72 4.15 8.29
C SER A 322 -21.45 5.61 7.93
N PHE A 323 -20.57 6.23 8.70
CA PHE A 323 -20.14 7.61 8.54
C PHE A 323 -18.64 7.75 8.85
N ILE A 324 -18.03 8.79 8.29
CA ILE A 324 -16.60 9.05 8.43
C ILE A 324 -16.30 9.61 9.83
N VAL A 325 -15.18 9.15 10.40
CA VAL A 325 -14.62 9.69 11.65
C VAL A 325 -13.31 10.42 11.39
N ARG A 326 -12.89 11.25 12.34
CA ARG A 326 -11.61 11.96 12.28
C ARG A 326 -10.44 10.95 12.37
N PRO A 327 -9.44 11.09 11.49
CA PRO A 327 -8.16 10.41 11.65
C PRO A 327 -7.46 10.77 12.97
N ASP A 328 -6.49 9.95 13.39
CA ASP A 328 -5.62 10.20 14.54
C ASP A 328 -6.39 10.54 15.84
N SER A 329 -7.53 9.89 16.07
CA SER A 329 -8.39 10.15 17.23
C SER A 329 -8.14 9.17 18.37
N ARG A 330 -8.73 9.43 19.54
CA ARG A 330 -8.62 8.51 20.70
C ARG A 330 -9.13 7.10 20.42
N LEU A 331 -9.92 6.91 19.35
CA LEU A 331 -10.45 5.63 18.93
C LEU A 331 -9.37 4.65 18.49
N ASP A 332 -8.19 5.13 18.13
CA ASP A 332 -7.05 4.26 17.84
C ASP A 332 -6.73 3.35 19.03
N ASN A 333 -6.91 3.82 20.27
CA ASN A 333 -6.77 2.98 21.47
C ASN A 333 -7.90 1.95 21.61
N TYR A 334 -9.14 2.37 21.34
CA TYR A 334 -10.31 1.47 21.37
C TYR A 334 -10.16 0.36 20.34
N TYR A 335 -9.69 0.70 19.14
CA TYR A 335 -9.42 -0.24 18.05
C TYR A 335 -8.38 -1.30 18.43
N ILE A 336 -7.28 -0.87 19.07
CA ILE A 336 -6.22 -1.80 19.50
C ILE A 336 -6.69 -2.74 20.60
N GLU A 337 -7.47 -2.24 21.56
CA GLU A 337 -8.07 -3.08 22.61
C GLU A 337 -9.12 -4.05 22.02
N GLY A 338 -9.96 -3.58 21.09
CA GLY A 338 -10.91 -4.41 20.38
C GLY A 338 -10.23 -5.53 19.60
N LEU A 339 -9.10 -5.24 18.93
CA LEU A 339 -8.29 -6.25 18.24
C LEU A 339 -7.73 -7.30 19.22
N ASP A 340 -7.18 -6.87 20.35
CA ASP A 340 -6.66 -7.78 21.38
C ASP A 340 -7.79 -8.67 21.94
N TRP A 341 -8.97 -8.10 22.16
CA TRP A 341 -10.16 -8.83 22.58
C TRP A 341 -10.59 -9.87 21.54
N LEU A 342 -10.64 -9.53 20.25
CA LEU A 342 -10.99 -10.46 19.18
C LEU A 342 -9.99 -11.63 19.11
N ILE A 343 -8.70 -11.35 19.27
CA ILE A 343 -7.67 -12.39 19.30
C ILE A 343 -7.88 -13.34 20.48
N LYS A 344 -8.07 -12.80 21.68
CA LYS A 344 -8.16 -13.60 22.92
C LYS A 344 -9.47 -14.36 23.04
N ASN A 345 -10.58 -13.79 22.60
CA ASN A 345 -11.92 -14.33 22.85
C ASN A 345 -12.54 -15.04 21.64
N ILE A 346 -12.22 -14.60 20.43
CA ILE A 346 -12.76 -15.14 19.18
C ILE A 346 -11.72 -16.04 18.47
N GLY A 347 -10.43 -15.70 18.56
CA GLY A 347 -9.34 -16.50 18.02
C GLY A 347 -8.95 -16.16 16.57
N ILE A 348 -9.33 -14.96 16.09
CA ILE A 348 -9.00 -14.52 14.72
C ILE A 348 -7.48 -14.57 14.46
N LYS A 349 -7.08 -14.83 13.22
CA LYS A 349 -5.68 -14.91 12.78
C LYS A 349 -5.20 -13.69 11.99
N GLY A 350 -6.00 -12.63 11.97
CA GLY A 350 -5.60 -11.38 11.36
C GLY A 350 -6.75 -10.43 11.14
N ILE A 351 -6.41 -9.30 10.54
CA ILE A 351 -7.35 -8.29 10.09
C ILE A 351 -7.18 -8.04 8.60
N TYR A 352 -8.28 -7.73 7.95
CA TYR A 352 -8.33 -7.21 6.60
C TYR A 352 -8.65 -5.71 6.69
N ILE A 353 -7.76 -4.89 6.13
CA ILE A 353 -7.90 -3.44 6.07
C ILE A 353 -8.21 -3.06 4.63
N ASP A 354 -9.20 -2.20 4.44
CA ASP A 354 -9.64 -1.69 3.13
C ASP A 354 -9.57 -0.16 3.15
N ASP A 355 -8.39 0.33 2.74
CA ASP A 355 -7.90 1.66 3.08
C ASP A 355 -7.93 1.94 4.60
N THR A 356 -7.22 2.97 5.05
CA THR A 356 -7.25 3.31 6.47
C THR A 356 -6.89 4.76 6.75
N SER A 357 -7.36 5.24 7.89
CA SER A 357 -6.91 6.49 8.51
C SER A 357 -5.98 6.25 9.71
N LEU A 358 -5.60 5.00 9.98
CA LEU A 358 -4.68 4.63 11.05
C LEU A 358 -3.26 5.11 10.75
N ASP A 359 -2.62 5.70 11.77
CA ASP A 359 -1.24 6.16 11.69
C ASP A 359 -0.21 5.01 11.86
N ARG A 360 1.06 5.33 11.60
CA ARG A 360 2.21 4.46 11.87
C ARG A 360 2.12 3.80 13.26
N THR A 361 1.89 4.59 14.30
CA THR A 361 1.92 4.14 15.70
C THR A 361 0.87 3.08 15.96
N THR A 362 -0.33 3.29 15.43
CA THR A 362 -1.46 2.40 15.68
C THR A 362 -1.32 1.10 14.90
N VAL A 363 -0.84 1.13 13.66
CA VAL A 363 -0.58 -0.11 12.91
C VAL A 363 0.60 -0.89 13.51
N GLU A 364 1.64 -0.20 14.02
CA GLU A 364 2.71 -0.86 14.77
C GLU A 364 2.16 -1.59 16.01
N ARG A 365 1.29 -0.93 16.79
CA ARG A 365 0.62 -1.54 17.95
C ARG A 365 -0.26 -2.72 17.54
N ALA A 366 -1.01 -2.60 16.46
CA ALA A 366 -1.85 -3.68 15.93
C ALA A 366 -1.00 -4.90 15.57
N LYS A 367 0.17 -4.66 14.94
CA LYS A 367 1.12 -5.73 14.61
C LYS A 367 1.67 -6.42 15.86
N LYS A 368 2.00 -5.67 16.92
CA LYS A 368 2.43 -6.24 18.20
C LYS A 368 1.34 -7.07 18.87
N VAL A 369 0.09 -6.59 18.84
CA VAL A 369 -1.06 -7.32 19.38
C VAL A 369 -1.30 -8.64 18.62
N LEU A 370 -1.27 -8.62 17.29
CA LEU A 370 -1.42 -9.80 16.43
C LEU A 370 -0.26 -10.80 16.56
N ALA A 371 0.95 -10.33 16.84
CA ALA A 371 2.11 -11.21 17.02
C ALA A 371 1.91 -12.25 18.14
N GLN A 372 1.05 -11.97 19.14
CA GLN A 372 0.71 -12.87 20.24
C GLN A 372 0.20 -14.25 19.76
N ASN A 373 -0.46 -14.32 18.60
CA ASN A 373 -1.02 -15.57 18.07
C ASN A 373 -0.56 -15.91 16.64
N GLY A 374 0.51 -15.25 16.17
CA GLY A 374 1.02 -15.37 14.81
C GLY A 374 0.12 -14.72 13.74
N GLY A 375 -0.72 -13.76 14.14
CA GLY A 375 -1.67 -13.12 13.26
C GLY A 375 -1.06 -12.15 12.25
N MET A 376 -1.83 -11.80 11.22
CA MET A 376 -1.39 -10.95 10.12
C MET A 376 -2.25 -9.70 9.91
N ILE A 377 -1.65 -8.69 9.28
CA ILE A 377 -2.36 -7.54 8.72
C ILE A 377 -2.34 -7.67 7.21
N ASP A 378 -3.53 -7.79 6.63
CA ASP A 378 -3.75 -7.87 5.20
C ASP A 378 -4.39 -6.58 4.68
N MET A 379 -3.74 -5.87 3.76
CA MET A 379 -4.19 -4.54 3.34
C MET A 379 -4.58 -4.49 1.87
N HIS A 380 -5.78 -3.97 1.65
CA HIS A 380 -6.31 -3.55 0.37
C HIS A 380 -6.18 -2.03 0.21
N MET A 381 -5.89 -1.59 -1.02
CA MET A 381 -5.83 -0.18 -1.40
C MET A 381 -6.63 0.06 -2.68
N TRP A 382 -7.54 1.03 -2.59
CA TRP A 382 -8.22 1.62 -3.75
C TRP A 382 -7.26 2.49 -4.58
N ASN A 383 -7.56 2.79 -5.84
CA ASN A 383 -6.74 3.70 -6.64
C ASN A 383 -6.90 5.17 -6.21
N HIS A 384 -6.00 5.68 -5.37
CA HIS A 384 -6.00 7.09 -4.96
C HIS A 384 -5.41 8.04 -6.01
N GLU A 385 -4.80 7.51 -7.08
CA GLU A 385 -4.23 8.30 -8.17
C GLU A 385 -5.31 8.66 -9.19
N GLU A 386 -6.37 9.29 -8.68
CA GLU A 386 -7.49 9.80 -9.47
C GLU A 386 -8.12 11.07 -8.84
N PRO A 387 -8.83 11.90 -9.63
CA PRO A 387 -9.13 13.28 -9.23
C PRO A 387 -10.16 13.46 -8.10
N ARG A 388 -10.92 12.42 -7.70
CA ARG A 388 -11.85 12.50 -6.55
C ARG A 388 -11.10 12.24 -5.24
N ALA A 389 -10.02 11.47 -5.27
CA ALA A 389 -9.16 11.16 -4.12
C ALA A 389 -7.87 11.99 -4.03
N GLY A 390 -7.74 13.04 -4.83
CA GLY A 390 -6.62 13.98 -4.71
C GLY A 390 -5.37 13.56 -5.48
N ASP A 391 -5.47 12.65 -6.46
CA ASP A 391 -4.38 12.27 -7.38
C ASP A 391 -3.07 11.92 -6.64
N THR A 392 -3.14 10.99 -5.68
CA THR A 392 -2.00 10.56 -4.88
C THR A 392 -1.68 9.08 -5.06
N SER A 393 -0.40 8.75 -5.11
CA SER A 393 0.05 7.34 -5.19
C SER A 393 -0.33 6.60 -3.91
N CYS A 394 -0.93 5.41 -4.03
CA CYS A 394 -1.28 4.57 -2.88
C CYS A 394 -0.04 4.20 -2.06
N MET A 395 1.06 3.92 -2.76
CA MET A 395 2.32 3.58 -2.10
C MET A 395 2.87 4.77 -1.33
N ASN A 396 2.80 5.99 -1.86
CA ASN A 396 3.14 7.20 -1.12
C ASN A 396 2.19 7.49 0.04
N LEU A 397 0.89 7.30 -0.17
CA LEU A 397 -0.13 7.58 0.85
C LEU A 397 0.10 6.73 2.10
N TYR A 398 0.39 5.44 1.92
CA TYR A 398 0.49 4.47 3.02
C TYR A 398 1.92 4.07 3.39
N THR A 399 2.94 4.75 2.86
CA THR A 399 4.36 4.38 3.10
C THR A 399 4.69 4.18 4.59
N GLU A 400 4.12 5.00 5.49
CA GLU A 400 4.41 4.95 6.92
C GLU A 400 3.93 3.67 7.62
N ILE A 401 2.93 2.97 7.07
CA ILE A 401 2.36 1.75 7.67
C ILE A 401 2.85 0.46 6.99
N LEU A 402 3.40 0.53 5.77
CA LEU A 402 3.92 -0.63 5.02
C LEU A 402 4.88 -1.56 5.80
N PRO A 403 5.78 -1.07 6.68
CA PRO A 403 6.67 -1.93 7.47
C PRO A 403 5.91 -3.00 8.28
N PHE A 404 4.69 -2.69 8.72
CA PHE A 404 3.92 -3.52 9.64
C PHE A 404 2.95 -4.48 8.96
N LEU A 405 2.75 -4.32 7.65
CA LEU A 405 1.82 -5.13 6.86
C LEU A 405 2.45 -6.47 6.45
N ASP A 406 1.65 -7.53 6.39
CA ASP A 406 2.10 -8.86 5.99
C ASP A 406 1.79 -9.18 4.52
N SER A 407 0.66 -8.68 4.02
CA SER A 407 0.17 -8.92 2.66
C SER A 407 -0.47 -7.64 2.12
N LEU A 408 -0.30 -7.43 0.82
CA LEU A 408 -0.93 -6.35 0.07
C LEU A 408 -1.84 -6.92 -1.01
N TRP A 409 -2.92 -6.20 -1.29
CA TRP A 409 -3.82 -6.47 -2.40
C TRP A 409 -4.16 -5.16 -3.07
N ILE A 410 -3.34 -4.81 -4.06
CA ILE A 410 -3.38 -3.50 -4.68
C ILE A 410 -3.92 -3.62 -6.09
N GLY A 411 -4.84 -2.71 -6.41
CA GLY A 411 -5.16 -2.40 -7.78
C GLY A 411 -6.64 -2.32 -8.09
N GLU A 412 -7.50 -1.96 -7.14
CA GLU A 412 -8.91 -1.66 -7.44
C GLU A 412 -9.05 -0.48 -8.39
N GLY A 413 -9.78 -0.67 -9.49
CA GLY A 413 -9.90 0.33 -10.56
C GLY A 413 -8.70 0.40 -11.51
N TYR A 414 -7.67 -0.46 -11.37
CA TYR A 414 -6.48 -0.43 -12.22
C TYR A 414 -6.68 -1.27 -13.49
N ALA A 415 -6.46 -0.65 -14.64
CA ALA A 415 -6.46 -1.35 -15.92
C ALA A 415 -5.08 -1.97 -16.22
N TYR A 416 -4.71 -3.06 -15.54
CA TYR A 416 -3.36 -3.66 -15.55
C TYR A 416 -2.67 -3.74 -16.93
N LYS A 417 -3.40 -4.14 -17.99
CA LYS A 417 -2.83 -4.25 -19.35
C LYS A 417 -2.43 -2.91 -19.99
N LYS A 418 -2.94 -1.80 -19.47
CA LYS A 418 -2.64 -0.44 -19.91
C LYS A 418 -1.49 0.20 -19.12
N LEU A 419 -1.10 -0.39 -17.99
CA LEU A 419 -0.04 0.14 -17.14
C LEU A 419 1.35 -0.20 -17.70
N SER A 420 2.32 0.67 -17.41
CA SER A 420 3.73 0.41 -17.72
C SER A 420 4.33 -0.60 -16.73
N PRO A 421 5.42 -1.29 -17.10
CA PRO A 421 6.11 -2.17 -16.18
C PRO A 421 6.66 -1.41 -14.96
N GLU A 422 7.15 -0.18 -15.13
CA GLU A 422 7.66 0.65 -14.05
C GLU A 422 6.54 1.01 -13.05
N TYR A 423 5.35 1.31 -13.55
CA TYR A 423 4.20 1.62 -12.71
C TYR A 423 3.77 0.42 -11.87
N LEU A 424 3.69 -0.77 -12.49
CA LEU A 424 3.38 -2.01 -11.77
C LEU A 424 4.41 -2.33 -10.69
N LEU A 425 5.69 -2.07 -10.95
CA LEU A 425 6.75 -2.23 -9.96
C LEU A 425 6.57 -1.25 -8.79
N MET A 426 6.36 0.03 -9.09
CA MET A 426 6.38 1.11 -8.10
C MET A 426 5.09 1.26 -7.31
N GLU A 427 3.93 1.01 -7.92
CA GLU A 427 2.61 1.34 -7.36
C GLU A 427 1.79 0.11 -6.97
N VAL A 428 2.10 -1.07 -7.52
CA VAL A 428 1.27 -2.28 -7.33
C VAL A 428 2.03 -3.39 -6.61
N SER A 429 3.31 -3.60 -6.90
CA SER A 429 4.03 -4.80 -6.47
C SER A 429 4.37 -4.85 -4.97
N GLY A 430 4.56 -3.70 -4.33
CA GLY A 430 5.10 -3.60 -2.96
C GLY A 430 6.60 -3.88 -2.82
N ILE A 431 7.26 -4.41 -3.85
CA ILE A 431 8.65 -4.90 -3.79
C ILE A 431 9.64 -3.81 -3.37
N PRO A 432 9.62 -2.57 -3.92
CA PRO A 432 10.55 -1.52 -3.52
C PRO A 432 10.46 -1.12 -2.04
N TYR A 433 9.38 -1.48 -1.35
CA TYR A 433 9.10 -1.14 0.04
C TYR A 433 9.37 -2.30 1.00
N GLY A 434 9.67 -3.49 0.48
CA GLY A 434 9.88 -4.70 1.30
C GLY A 434 8.64 -5.55 1.50
N ASN A 435 7.60 -5.35 0.68
CA ASN A 435 6.37 -6.13 0.70
C ASN A 435 6.19 -6.90 -0.61
N ALA A 436 5.21 -7.79 -0.63
CA ALA A 436 4.71 -8.41 -1.84
C ALA A 436 3.18 -8.23 -1.89
N SER A 437 2.65 -8.23 -3.11
CA SER A 437 1.26 -7.87 -3.37
C SER A 437 0.53 -8.94 -4.18
N GLN A 438 -0.77 -8.75 -4.31
CA GLN A 438 -1.68 -9.52 -5.14
C GLN A 438 -2.49 -8.60 -6.04
N MET A 439 -3.00 -9.12 -7.15
CA MET A 439 -3.81 -8.36 -8.10
C MET A 439 -5.30 -8.42 -7.73
N LEU A 440 -5.98 -7.28 -7.83
CA LEU A 440 -7.36 -7.08 -7.42
C LEU A 440 -8.34 -6.95 -8.59
N GLU A 441 -8.27 -5.86 -9.35
CA GLU A 441 -9.27 -5.55 -10.38
C GLU A 441 -9.42 -6.68 -11.41
N GLY A 442 -10.63 -7.23 -11.50
CA GLY A 442 -10.96 -8.32 -12.42
C GLY A 442 -10.11 -9.59 -12.29
N GLY A 443 -9.41 -9.77 -11.16
CA GLY A 443 -8.44 -10.87 -10.98
C GLY A 443 -7.13 -10.68 -11.74
N GLY A 444 -6.84 -9.49 -12.26
CA GLY A 444 -5.57 -9.13 -12.87
C GLY A 444 -5.21 -9.85 -14.17
N GLU A 445 -3.92 -9.88 -14.47
CA GLU A 445 -3.34 -10.59 -15.61
C GLU A 445 -2.24 -11.54 -15.10
N PRO A 446 -2.41 -12.87 -15.20
CA PRO A 446 -1.51 -13.83 -14.54
C PRO A 446 -0.03 -13.74 -14.92
N PHE A 447 0.29 -13.40 -16.18
CA PHE A 447 1.66 -13.22 -16.63
C PHE A 447 2.26 -11.91 -16.12
N ILE A 448 1.46 -10.83 -16.04
CA ILE A 448 1.88 -9.62 -15.32
C ILE A 448 2.13 -9.96 -13.85
N GLY A 449 1.23 -10.69 -13.20
CA GLY A 449 1.41 -11.12 -11.82
C GLY A 449 2.74 -11.86 -11.62
N MET A 450 3.01 -12.85 -12.47
CA MET A 450 4.26 -13.61 -12.46
C MET A 450 5.51 -12.80 -12.83
N LEU A 451 5.41 -11.56 -13.34
CA LEU A 451 6.59 -10.69 -13.45
C LEU A 451 7.01 -10.08 -12.11
N TYR A 452 6.08 -9.97 -11.16
CA TYR A 452 6.26 -9.29 -9.87
C TYR A 452 5.96 -10.22 -8.67
N ALA A 453 6.04 -11.54 -8.85
CA ALA A 453 5.67 -12.56 -7.86
C ALA A 453 4.23 -12.45 -7.33
N MET A 454 3.32 -11.81 -8.06
CA MET A 454 1.93 -11.65 -7.66
C MET A 454 1.03 -12.73 -8.26
N ASN A 455 -0.07 -13.02 -7.56
CA ASN A 455 -1.22 -13.77 -8.09
C ASN A 455 -2.50 -12.97 -7.78
N ASN A 456 -3.65 -13.43 -8.25
CA ASN A 456 -4.95 -12.90 -7.81
C ASN A 456 -5.45 -13.59 -6.54
N ARG A 457 -6.54 -13.07 -5.97
CA ARG A 457 -7.23 -13.70 -4.84
C ARG A 457 -8.35 -14.60 -5.31
N TYR A 458 -8.45 -15.78 -4.68
CA TYR A 458 -9.54 -16.69 -4.95
C TYR A 458 -10.84 -16.14 -4.36
N GLY A 459 -11.89 -16.08 -5.18
CA GLY A 459 -13.24 -15.80 -4.73
C GLY A 459 -13.78 -14.39 -4.96
N TRP A 460 -12.90 -13.43 -5.25
CA TRP A 460 -13.29 -12.04 -5.50
C TRP A 460 -13.57 -11.82 -6.98
N GLY A 461 -14.75 -12.23 -7.43
CA GLY A 461 -15.14 -12.17 -8.85
C GLY A 461 -14.45 -13.21 -9.76
N VAL A 462 -13.38 -13.85 -9.29
CA VAL A 462 -12.61 -14.89 -10.02
C VAL A 462 -12.30 -16.09 -9.12
N LYS A 463 -12.22 -17.29 -9.67
CA LYS A 463 -11.97 -18.55 -8.93
C LYS A 463 -10.82 -19.39 -9.52
N ASN A 464 -9.81 -18.74 -10.08
CA ASN A 464 -8.73 -19.39 -10.83
C ASN A 464 -7.32 -19.24 -10.21
N ALA A 465 -7.18 -18.58 -9.05
CA ALA A 465 -5.89 -18.38 -8.37
C ALA A 465 -5.10 -19.69 -8.16
N HIS A 466 -5.82 -20.77 -7.82
CA HIS A 466 -5.27 -22.10 -7.57
C HIS A 466 -4.50 -22.70 -8.76
N HIS A 467 -4.73 -22.24 -10.00
CA HIS A 467 -3.94 -22.68 -11.15
C HIS A 467 -2.49 -22.18 -11.09
N ILE A 468 -2.27 -20.95 -10.63
CA ILE A 468 -0.92 -20.40 -10.43
C ILE A 468 -0.29 -20.99 -9.17
N TYR A 469 -1.07 -21.20 -8.09
CA TYR A 469 -0.56 -21.90 -6.90
C TYR A 469 -0.08 -23.32 -7.23
N LYS A 470 -0.80 -24.05 -8.08
CA LYS A 470 -0.33 -25.35 -8.58
C LYS A 470 0.99 -25.25 -9.35
N LEU A 471 1.16 -24.25 -10.21
CA LEU A 471 2.44 -24.00 -10.89
C LEU A 471 3.57 -23.76 -9.87
N TRP A 472 3.29 -22.95 -8.85
CA TRP A 472 4.22 -22.64 -7.77
C TRP A 472 4.64 -23.90 -7.02
N ASP A 473 3.68 -24.76 -6.67
CA ASP A 473 3.91 -26.04 -5.98
C ASP A 473 4.70 -27.02 -6.85
N ASP A 474 4.27 -27.24 -8.10
CA ASP A 474 4.91 -28.18 -9.04
C ASP A 474 6.36 -27.74 -9.33
N PHE A 475 6.63 -26.43 -9.36
CA PHE A 475 7.97 -25.89 -9.51
C PHE A 475 8.75 -25.80 -8.20
N GLY A 476 8.13 -25.87 -7.02
CA GLY A 476 8.79 -25.58 -5.74
C GLY A 476 9.31 -24.14 -5.69
N ILE A 477 8.45 -23.16 -6.01
CA ILE A 477 8.82 -21.74 -6.11
C ILE A 477 9.29 -21.15 -4.78
N GLU A 478 8.85 -21.71 -3.65
CA GLU A 478 9.23 -21.28 -2.29
C GLU A 478 10.74 -21.34 -2.03
N ASP A 479 11.44 -22.27 -2.69
CA ASP A 479 12.89 -22.44 -2.57
C ASP A 479 13.65 -21.77 -3.74
N SER A 480 12.96 -20.93 -4.53
CA SER A 480 13.53 -20.24 -5.67
C SER A 480 13.92 -18.79 -5.37
N GLU A 481 14.95 -18.31 -6.06
CA GLU A 481 15.33 -16.91 -6.06
C GLU A 481 14.63 -16.18 -7.22
N MET A 482 13.85 -15.14 -6.91
CA MET A 482 13.26 -14.27 -7.92
C MET A 482 14.25 -13.21 -8.37
N ARG A 483 14.52 -13.16 -9.68
CA ARG A 483 15.26 -12.09 -10.34
C ARG A 483 14.36 -11.38 -11.34
N GLY A 484 13.79 -10.26 -10.91
CA GLY A 484 12.92 -9.41 -11.73
C GLY A 484 13.63 -8.81 -12.94
N TRP A 485 12.88 -8.28 -13.89
CA TRP A 485 13.44 -7.60 -15.09
C TRP A 485 14.31 -6.38 -14.74
N TRP A 486 14.12 -5.81 -13.55
CA TRP A 486 14.94 -4.72 -12.99
C TRP A 486 16.23 -5.19 -12.32
N HIS A 487 16.37 -6.49 -12.05
CA HIS A 487 17.50 -7.02 -11.29
C HIS A 487 18.75 -7.13 -12.17
N SER A 488 19.87 -6.54 -11.72
CA SER A 488 21.15 -6.54 -12.44
C SER A 488 21.78 -7.92 -12.70
N GLN A 489 21.28 -8.97 -12.04
CA GLN A 489 21.75 -10.36 -12.14
C GLN A 489 20.71 -11.27 -12.81
N ASN A 490 19.70 -10.68 -13.45
CA ASN A 490 18.72 -11.44 -14.23
C ASN A 490 19.43 -12.14 -15.40
N PRO A 491 19.37 -13.49 -15.50
CA PRO A 491 20.10 -14.22 -16.53
C PRO A 491 19.47 -14.09 -17.91
N VAL A 492 18.27 -13.52 -18.03
CA VAL A 492 17.50 -13.48 -19.28
C VAL A 492 17.42 -12.05 -19.84
N CYS A 493 17.85 -11.89 -21.08
CA CYS A 493 17.65 -10.67 -21.87
C CYS A 493 16.74 -10.98 -23.05
N THR A 494 15.61 -10.29 -23.17
CA THR A 494 14.64 -10.48 -24.25
C THR A 494 15.08 -9.86 -25.58
N GLY A 495 16.00 -8.88 -25.53
CA GLY A 495 16.40 -8.08 -26.69
C GLY A 495 15.30 -7.14 -27.21
N ASN A 496 14.22 -6.92 -26.43
CA ASN A 496 13.13 -6.02 -26.76
C ASN A 496 12.65 -5.31 -25.48
N ASP A 497 12.73 -3.98 -25.46
CA ASP A 497 12.41 -3.17 -24.28
C ASP A 497 10.93 -3.24 -23.88
N GLU A 498 10.03 -3.56 -24.80
CA GLU A 498 8.60 -3.75 -24.54
C GLU A 498 8.29 -5.14 -23.94
N VAL A 499 9.22 -6.09 -24.00
CA VAL A 499 9.04 -7.43 -23.43
C VAL A 499 9.92 -7.58 -22.20
N LYS A 500 9.30 -7.60 -21.02
CA LYS A 500 9.99 -7.81 -19.74
C LYS A 500 10.02 -9.29 -19.39
N ALA A 501 11.10 -9.72 -18.72
CA ALA A 501 11.28 -11.09 -18.27
C ALA A 501 11.73 -11.15 -16.80
N THR A 502 11.04 -11.96 -16.01
CA THR A 502 11.40 -12.28 -14.61
C THR A 502 11.72 -13.76 -14.52
N VAL A 503 12.77 -14.10 -13.77
CA VAL A 503 13.25 -15.47 -13.60
C VAL A 503 13.06 -15.92 -12.15
N TYR A 504 12.52 -17.10 -11.95
CA TYR A 504 12.51 -17.81 -10.66
C TYR A 504 13.51 -18.95 -10.76
N LEU A 505 14.61 -18.83 -10.02
CA LEU A 505 15.78 -19.68 -10.18
C LEU A 505 15.91 -20.67 -9.02
N LYS A 506 16.11 -21.95 -9.34
CA LYS A 506 16.55 -22.97 -8.38
C LYS A 506 17.62 -23.87 -9.02
N LYS A 507 18.21 -24.76 -8.23
CA LYS A 507 19.27 -25.66 -8.71
C LYS A 507 18.79 -26.50 -9.91
N GLY A 508 19.43 -26.31 -11.07
CA GLY A 508 19.20 -27.08 -12.30
C GLY A 508 17.87 -26.80 -13.02
N SER A 509 17.10 -25.79 -12.59
CA SER A 509 15.82 -25.46 -13.20
C SER A 509 15.45 -23.99 -12.97
N ALA A 510 14.79 -23.36 -13.94
CA ALA A 510 14.27 -22.00 -13.79
C ALA A 510 12.92 -21.80 -14.48
N LEU A 511 12.03 -21.02 -13.88
CA LEU A 511 10.86 -20.47 -14.57
C LEU A 511 11.20 -19.10 -15.13
N ILE A 512 10.95 -18.90 -16.43
CA ILE A 512 11.10 -17.63 -17.12
C ILE A 512 9.70 -17.13 -17.47
N CYS A 513 9.23 -16.09 -16.80
CA CYS A 513 7.99 -15.40 -17.12
C CYS A 513 8.27 -14.20 -18.01
N MET A 514 7.59 -14.10 -19.15
CA MET A 514 7.68 -12.98 -20.08
C MET A 514 6.32 -12.36 -20.34
N TYR A 515 6.28 -11.04 -20.48
CA TYR A 515 5.08 -10.32 -20.91
C TYR A 515 5.42 -9.21 -21.88
N ASN A 516 4.63 -9.09 -22.95
CA ASN A 516 4.76 -8.05 -23.96
C ASN A 516 3.84 -6.87 -23.62
N PHE A 517 4.43 -5.78 -23.14
CA PHE A 517 3.76 -4.50 -22.87
C PHE A 517 3.50 -3.68 -24.14
N GLY A 518 4.05 -4.08 -25.28
CA GLY A 518 3.89 -3.41 -26.56
C GLY A 518 2.48 -3.47 -27.14
N ARG A 519 2.26 -2.64 -28.17
CA ARG A 519 1.00 -2.60 -28.93
C ARG A 519 0.95 -3.61 -30.08
N HIS A 520 2.10 -4.22 -30.41
CA HIS A 520 2.24 -5.17 -31.50
C HIS A 520 2.79 -6.50 -31.01
N ALA A 521 2.64 -7.55 -31.81
CA ALA A 521 3.28 -8.83 -31.52
C ALA A 521 4.80 -8.68 -31.62
N ALA A 522 5.52 -9.32 -30.70
CA ALA A 522 6.97 -9.39 -30.67
C ALA A 522 7.43 -10.83 -30.92
N TYR A 523 8.57 -10.97 -31.58
CA TYR A 523 9.23 -12.25 -31.78
C TYR A 523 10.58 -12.23 -31.04
N ILE A 524 10.69 -13.05 -30.00
CA ILE A 524 11.72 -12.96 -28.98
C ILE A 524 12.64 -14.18 -29.05
N ARG A 525 13.95 -13.93 -29.16
CA ARG A 525 14.98 -14.96 -28.96
C ARG A 525 15.73 -14.62 -27.67
N PRO A 526 15.27 -15.13 -26.51
CA PRO A 526 15.84 -14.72 -25.25
C PRO A 526 17.30 -15.18 -25.18
N ARG A 527 18.20 -14.25 -24.86
CA ARG A 527 19.59 -14.58 -24.54
C ARG A 527 19.65 -14.97 -23.08
N ILE A 528 20.11 -16.19 -22.81
CA ILE A 528 20.25 -16.73 -21.47
C ILE A 528 21.74 -16.78 -21.11
N GLN A 529 22.12 -16.10 -20.04
CA GLN A 529 23.47 -16.12 -19.50
C GLN A 529 23.62 -17.29 -18.54
N GLU A 530 24.20 -18.40 -19.02
CA GLU A 530 24.34 -19.65 -18.25
C GLU A 530 25.13 -19.47 -16.95
N THR A 531 26.09 -18.53 -16.91
CA THR A 531 26.86 -18.22 -15.70
C THR A 531 25.98 -17.62 -14.60
N LEU A 532 25.09 -16.69 -14.95
CA LEU A 532 24.12 -16.11 -14.01
C LEU A 532 23.00 -17.09 -13.66
N LEU A 533 22.67 -18.00 -14.59
CA LEU A 533 21.68 -19.06 -14.37
C LEU A 533 22.22 -20.20 -13.51
N GLY A 534 23.54 -20.45 -13.53
CA GLY A 534 24.20 -21.55 -12.82
C GLY A 534 24.08 -22.92 -13.48
N PHE A 535 23.52 -23.01 -14.69
CA PHE A 535 23.45 -24.23 -15.50
C PHE A 535 23.21 -23.92 -16.98
N SER A 536 23.49 -24.89 -17.87
CA SER A 536 23.20 -24.81 -19.30
C SER A 536 21.84 -25.43 -19.61
N PRO A 537 20.85 -24.66 -20.13
CA PRO A 537 19.53 -25.21 -20.45
C PRO A 537 19.57 -26.27 -21.57
N ARG A 538 19.16 -27.51 -21.28
CA ARG A 538 18.99 -28.58 -22.29
C ARG A 538 17.57 -28.68 -22.82
N THR A 539 16.59 -28.36 -21.97
CA THR A 539 15.18 -28.43 -22.34
C THR A 539 14.45 -27.16 -21.95
N ALA A 540 13.45 -26.82 -22.75
CA ALA A 540 12.53 -25.73 -22.49
C ALA A 540 11.10 -26.19 -22.81
N PHE A 541 10.16 -25.89 -21.93
CA PHE A 541 8.76 -26.17 -22.17
C PHE A 541 7.86 -25.11 -21.54
N ARG A 542 6.67 -24.94 -22.11
CA ARG A 542 5.57 -24.23 -21.49
C ARG A 542 4.91 -25.17 -20.49
N PRO A 543 4.94 -24.90 -19.17
CA PRO A 543 4.10 -25.66 -18.24
C PRO A 543 2.63 -25.44 -18.61
N HIS A 544 1.83 -26.50 -18.47
CA HIS A 544 0.38 -26.36 -18.58
C HIS A 544 -0.15 -25.71 -17.31
N ILE A 545 -0.87 -24.60 -17.45
CA ILE A 545 -1.45 -23.85 -16.34
C ILE A 545 -2.92 -23.66 -16.67
N GLY A 546 -3.79 -24.57 -16.21
CA GLY A 546 -5.26 -24.52 -16.32
C GLY A 546 -5.82 -23.64 -17.44
N THR A 547 -6.65 -22.67 -17.08
CA THR A 547 -7.27 -21.70 -18.00
C THR A 547 -6.34 -20.57 -18.49
N ILE A 548 -5.03 -20.67 -18.25
CA ILE A 548 -4.06 -19.58 -18.44
C ILE A 548 -3.10 -19.87 -19.60
N GLN A 549 -2.52 -21.08 -19.65
CA GLN A 549 -1.51 -21.45 -20.63
C GLN A 549 -1.60 -22.94 -21.01
N HIS A 550 -1.61 -23.22 -22.31
CA HIS A 550 -1.44 -24.59 -22.83
C HIS A 550 0.02 -25.03 -22.73
N GLY A 551 0.23 -26.27 -22.28
CA GLY A 551 1.56 -26.85 -22.16
C GLY A 551 2.16 -27.29 -23.50
N GLY A 552 3.47 -27.49 -23.53
CA GLY A 552 4.16 -28.08 -24.68
C GLY A 552 5.63 -27.68 -24.78
N ARG A 553 6.39 -28.37 -25.64
CA ARG A 553 7.80 -28.04 -25.88
C ARG A 553 7.96 -26.60 -26.39
N ALA A 554 9.05 -25.97 -26.00
CA ALA A 554 9.48 -24.66 -26.49
C ALA A 554 10.89 -24.80 -27.05
N ASP A 555 11.19 -24.05 -28.12
CA ASP A 555 12.51 -24.02 -28.74
C ASP A 555 13.03 -22.59 -28.66
N LEU A 556 14.00 -22.37 -27.78
CA LEU A 556 14.57 -21.04 -27.52
C LEU A 556 15.35 -20.51 -28.73
N HIS A 557 15.87 -21.39 -29.60
CA HIS A 557 16.63 -21.01 -30.79
C HIS A 557 15.70 -20.60 -31.93
N LYS A 558 14.55 -21.27 -32.07
CA LYS A 558 13.51 -20.91 -33.06
C LYS A 558 12.70 -19.67 -32.69
N GLY A 559 12.96 -19.04 -31.56
CA GLY A 559 12.28 -17.82 -31.10
C GLY A 559 10.81 -18.03 -30.70
N LEU A 560 10.33 -17.11 -29.88
CA LEU A 560 9.04 -17.17 -29.20
C LEU A 560 8.17 -16.00 -29.68
N ARG A 561 7.01 -16.31 -30.26
CA ARG A 561 6.04 -15.28 -30.65
C ARG A 561 5.14 -14.92 -29.47
N LEU A 562 5.17 -13.66 -29.07
CA LEU A 562 4.30 -13.08 -28.03
C LEU A 562 3.37 -12.06 -28.68
N GLY A 563 2.06 -12.24 -28.53
CA GLY A 563 1.08 -11.23 -28.97
C GLY A 563 1.21 -9.93 -28.18
N ALA A 564 0.61 -8.85 -28.68
CA ALA A 564 0.47 -7.61 -27.92
C ALA A 564 -0.31 -7.87 -26.63
N LYS A 565 0.17 -7.37 -25.48
CA LYS A 565 -0.48 -7.55 -24.18
C LYS A 565 -0.73 -9.02 -23.82
N LYS A 566 0.22 -9.90 -24.19
CA LYS A 566 0.22 -11.34 -23.89
C LYS A 566 1.54 -11.75 -23.24
N GLY A 567 1.48 -12.79 -22.44
CA GLY A 567 2.65 -13.38 -21.81
C GLY A 567 2.85 -14.86 -22.11
N MET A 568 3.95 -15.38 -21.60
CA MET A 568 4.33 -16.79 -21.66
C MET A 568 5.21 -17.11 -20.45
N ILE A 569 4.97 -18.26 -19.84
CA ILE A 569 5.85 -18.84 -18.83
C ILE A 569 6.53 -20.06 -19.45
N LEU A 570 7.83 -20.16 -19.25
CA LEU A 570 8.65 -21.29 -19.65
C LEU A 570 9.34 -21.88 -18.43
N GLU A 571 9.48 -23.19 -18.39
CA GLU A 571 10.42 -23.87 -17.50
C GLU A 571 11.60 -24.37 -18.33
N VAL A 572 12.81 -24.02 -17.89
CA VAL A 572 14.07 -24.49 -18.48
C VAL A 572 14.81 -25.38 -17.48
N LYS A 573 15.42 -26.47 -17.97
CA LYS A 573 16.13 -27.45 -17.14
C LYS A 573 17.50 -27.80 -17.73
N ALA A 574 18.43 -28.13 -16.83
CA ALA A 574 19.81 -28.54 -17.13
C ALA A 574 19.93 -29.87 -17.89
#